data_AF-A0A183CEM8-F1
#
_entry.id   AF-A0A183CEM8-F1
#
_cell.length_a   1.000
_cell.length_b   1.000
_cell.length_c   1.000
_cell.angle_alpha   90.00
_cell.angle_beta   90.00
_cell.angle_gamma   90.00
#
_symmetry.space_group_name_H-M   'P 1'
#
loop_
_entity.id
_entity.type
_entity.pdbx_description
1 polymer ?
#
loop_
_entity_poly.entity_id
_entity_poly.type
_entity_poly.pdbx_seq_one_letter_code
_entity_poly.pdbx_strand_id
1 'polypeptide(L)'
;MNFGSGPTKKFCQICRTSIEIFDEKVQVEKFTMHKSCFICAICDCPLQPGSCSRDDGLMYMQFMAGHRIPLWFCSAHMHLGSGEKYELLKKRHQQYQQQQQQQQQQHG
;
A
#
# COMPACT_ATOMS: atom_id res chain seq x y z
N MET A 1 -6.21 8.97 -41.26
CA MET A 1 -6.05 9.46 -39.88
C MET A 1 -5.24 8.42 -39.11
N ASN A 2 -4.06 8.79 -38.60
CA ASN A 2 -3.38 7.96 -37.59
C ASN A 2 -3.93 8.36 -36.23
N PHE A 3 -4.17 7.38 -35.35
CA PHE A 3 -3.54 7.26 -34.03
C PHE A 3 -4.06 5.95 -33.43
N GLY A 4 -3.36 4.85 -33.73
CA GLY A 4 -3.50 3.62 -32.97
C GLY A 4 -3.09 3.91 -31.53
N SER A 5 -4.06 4.12 -30.66
CA SER A 5 -3.85 4.09 -29.22
C SER A 5 -3.63 2.62 -28.86
N GLY A 6 -2.38 2.17 -28.96
CA GLY A 6 -1.97 0.87 -28.46
C GLY A 6 -2.41 0.70 -26.99
N PRO A 7 -2.52 -0.54 -26.50
CA PRO A 7 -2.99 -0.80 -25.14
C PRO A 7 -2.13 -0.01 -24.14
N THR A 8 -2.76 0.93 -23.43
CA THR A 8 -2.10 1.68 -22.37
C THR A 8 -1.75 0.70 -21.25
N LYS A 9 -0.46 0.38 -21.09
CA LYS A 9 0.01 -0.42 -19.95
C LYS A 9 -0.41 0.28 -18.66
N LYS A 10 -1.16 -0.42 -17.80
CA LYS A 10 -1.55 0.10 -16.48
C LYS A 10 -0.42 -0.21 -15.50
N PHE A 11 -0.10 0.74 -14.63
CA PHE A 11 0.87 0.55 -13.56
C PHE A 11 0.15 0.44 -12.22
N CYS A 12 0.66 -0.40 -11.33
CA CYS A 12 0.18 -0.50 -9.96
C CYS A 12 0.59 0.75 -9.19
N GLN A 13 -0.36 1.46 -8.62
CA GLN A 13 -0.04 2.70 -7.91
C GLN A 13 0.86 2.47 -6.68
N ILE A 14 0.75 1.32 -6.02
CA ILE A 14 1.51 0.98 -4.80
C ILE A 14 2.96 0.64 -5.10
N CYS A 15 3.19 -0.37 -5.93
CA CYS A 15 4.53 -0.90 -6.19
C CYS A 15 5.19 -0.27 -7.43
N ARG A 16 4.45 0.54 -8.19
CA ARG A 16 4.89 1.23 -9.41
C ARG A 16 5.35 0.30 -10.55
N THR A 17 5.08 -1.00 -10.45
CA THR A 17 5.33 -2.01 -11.48
C THR A 17 4.17 -2.05 -12.48
N SER A 18 4.43 -2.49 -13.72
CA SER A 18 3.35 -2.75 -14.68
C SER A 18 2.44 -3.87 -14.17
N ILE A 19 1.14 -3.73 -14.42
CA ILE A 19 0.14 -4.76 -14.21
C ILE A 19 -0.03 -5.47 -15.55
N GLU A 20 0.47 -6.69 -15.65
CA GLU A 20 0.37 -7.50 -16.86
C GLU A 20 -1.05 -8.08 -17.00
N ILE A 21 -1.36 -8.63 -18.18
CA ILE A 21 -2.70 -9.15 -18.51
C ILE A 21 -3.12 -10.29 -17.56
N PHE A 22 -2.16 -11.07 -17.10
CA PHE A 22 -2.38 -12.22 -16.22
C PHE A 22 -2.42 -11.85 -14.73
N ASP A 23 -2.11 -10.60 -14.36
CA ASP A 23 -2.10 -10.18 -12.97
C ASP A 23 -3.51 -9.88 -12.46
N GLU A 24 -3.81 -10.37 -11.26
CA GLU A 24 -5.01 -9.96 -10.55
C GLU A 24 -4.91 -8.49 -10.12
N LYS A 25 -5.86 -7.67 -10.57
CA LYS A 25 -5.90 -6.24 -10.27
C LYS A 25 -7.22 -5.82 -9.65
N VAL A 26 -7.14 -4.75 -8.87
CA VAL A 26 -8.28 -4.11 -8.23
C VAL A 26 -8.30 -2.64 -8.66
N GLN A 27 -9.51 -2.09 -8.84
CA GLN A 27 -9.72 -0.67 -9.13
C GLN A 27 -10.61 -0.06 -8.05
N VAL A 28 -10.07 0.89 -7.28
CA VAL A 28 -10.77 1.60 -6.20
C VAL A 28 -10.38 3.08 -6.25
N GLU A 29 -11.34 4.00 -6.09
CA GLU A 29 -11.11 5.46 -6.14
C GLU A 29 -10.23 5.92 -7.32
N LYS A 30 -10.43 5.34 -8.51
CA LYS A 30 -9.65 5.62 -9.74
C LYS A 30 -8.19 5.13 -9.72
N PHE A 31 -7.74 4.46 -8.66
CA PHE A 31 -6.43 3.80 -8.62
C PHE A 31 -6.53 2.37 -9.14
N THR A 32 -5.52 1.96 -9.92
CA THR A 32 -5.35 0.56 -10.33
C THR A 32 -4.15 -0.03 -9.56
N MET A 33 -4.36 -1.17 -8.91
CA MET A 33 -3.36 -1.79 -8.04
C MET A 33 -3.39 -3.31 -8.23
N HIS A 34 -2.27 -4.00 -8.00
CA HIS A 34 -2.32 -5.45 -7.85
C HIS A 34 -3.18 -5.83 -6.64
N LYS A 35 -3.90 -6.94 -6.75
CA LYS A 35 -4.67 -7.50 -5.63
C LYS A 35 -3.77 -7.80 -4.42
N SER A 36 -2.55 -8.28 -4.66
CA SER A 36 -1.53 -8.50 -3.62
C SER A 36 -0.97 -7.21 -3.00
N CYS A 37 -1.07 -6.08 -3.71
CA CYS A 37 -0.67 -4.77 -3.19
C CYS A 37 -1.81 -4.06 -2.44
N PHE A 38 -3.06 -4.50 -2.61
CA PHE A 38 -4.23 -3.89 -1.99
C PHE A 38 -4.44 -4.40 -0.57
N ILE A 39 -3.57 -3.94 0.33
CA ILE A 39 -3.52 -4.37 1.72
C ILE A 39 -3.56 -3.18 2.69
N CYS A 40 -3.94 -3.44 3.95
CA CYS A 40 -3.92 -2.44 5.00
C CYS A 40 -2.48 -2.02 5.33
N ALA A 41 -2.20 -0.72 5.35
CA ALA A 41 -0.88 -0.19 5.67
C ALA A 41 -0.42 -0.47 7.12
N ILE A 42 -1.36 -0.76 8.04
CA ILE A 42 -1.07 -1.03 9.45
C ILE A 42 -0.85 -2.54 9.71
N CYS A 43 -1.78 -3.39 9.26
CA CYS A 43 -1.79 -4.81 9.62
C CYS A 43 -1.52 -5.77 8.45
N ASP A 44 -1.28 -5.25 7.24
CA ASP A 44 -1.08 -6.03 6.00
C ASP A 44 -2.23 -6.94 5.59
N CYS A 45 -3.37 -6.90 6.28
CA CYS A 45 -4.53 -7.69 5.88
C CYS A 45 -5.00 -7.28 4.47
N PRO A 46 -5.35 -8.25 3.61
CA PRO A 46 -5.92 -7.96 2.30
C PRO A 46 -7.21 -7.17 2.44
N LEU A 47 -7.38 -6.16 1.59
CA LEU A 47 -8.54 -5.29 1.61
C LEU A 47 -9.59 -5.76 0.60
N GLN A 48 -10.85 -5.50 0.91
CA GLN A 48 -11.94 -5.67 -0.04
C GLN A 48 -12.45 -4.30 -0.50
N PRO A 49 -12.74 -4.13 -1.80
CA PRO A 49 -13.43 -2.95 -2.29
C PRO A 49 -14.72 -2.72 -1.49
N GLY A 50 -14.98 -1.48 -1.09
CA GLY A 50 -16.16 -1.13 -0.29
C GLY A 50 -16.03 -1.30 1.23
N SER A 51 -14.99 -1.97 1.73
CA SER A 51 -14.69 -2.09 3.17
C SER A 51 -13.27 -1.65 3.51
N CYS A 52 -12.83 -0.59 2.84
CA CYS A 52 -11.55 0.08 3.10
C CYS A 52 -11.69 1.60 2.99
N SER A 53 -10.71 2.32 3.50
CA SER A 53 -10.58 3.77 3.31
C SER A 53 -9.13 4.12 3.01
N ARG A 54 -8.94 5.20 2.24
CA ARG A 54 -7.64 5.81 1.97
C ARG A 54 -7.52 7.08 2.79
N ASP A 55 -6.34 7.30 3.38
CA ASP A 55 -6.04 8.55 4.09
C ASP A 55 -4.93 9.32 3.35
N ASP A 56 -5.34 10.34 2.60
CA ASP A 56 -4.43 11.20 1.84
C ASP A 56 -3.63 12.15 2.75
N GLY A 57 -4.10 12.39 3.99
CA GLY A 57 -3.39 13.21 4.98
C GLY A 57 -2.08 12.58 5.45
N LEU A 58 -1.89 11.28 5.23
CA LEU A 58 -0.69 10.54 5.61
C LEU A 58 0.28 10.30 4.44
N MET A 59 0.04 10.89 3.28
CA MET A 59 0.86 10.68 2.07
C MET A 59 2.33 11.09 2.27
N TYR A 60 2.62 12.07 3.15
CA TYR A 60 3.98 12.50 3.47
C TYR A 60 4.80 11.44 4.24
N MET A 61 4.15 10.38 4.73
CA MET A 61 4.75 9.29 5.51
C MET A 61 5.32 8.17 4.64
N GLN A 62 5.58 8.46 3.36
CA GLN A 62 6.07 7.49 2.36
C GLN A 62 7.30 6.71 2.81
N PHE A 63 8.20 7.34 3.58
CA PHE A 63 9.41 6.71 4.10
C PHE A 63 9.11 5.61 5.13
N MET A 64 8.05 5.76 5.93
CA MET A 64 7.70 4.77 6.95
C MET A 64 6.97 3.56 6.39
N ALA A 65 6.18 3.75 5.32
CA ALA A 65 5.37 2.70 4.69
C ALA A 65 6.05 1.98 3.50
N GLY A 66 7.37 2.16 3.31
CA GLY A 66 8.14 1.44 2.29
C GLY A 66 7.68 1.74 0.86
N HIS A 67 7.48 3.02 0.52
CA HIS A 67 7.01 3.50 -0.79
C HIS A 67 5.59 3.12 -1.19
N ARG A 68 4.83 2.41 -0.35
CA ARG A 68 3.44 2.00 -0.62
C ARG A 68 2.49 3.19 -0.47
N ILE A 69 2.25 3.91 -1.57
CA ILE A 69 1.26 4.98 -1.64
C ILE A 69 0.34 4.72 -2.82
N PRO A 70 -0.96 4.97 -2.72
CA PRO A 70 -1.70 5.47 -1.54
C PRO A 70 -1.79 4.50 -0.35
N LEU A 71 -1.96 5.04 0.85
CA LEU A 71 -2.13 4.25 2.08
C LEU A 71 -3.61 3.88 2.28
N TRP A 72 -3.87 2.58 2.37
CA TRP A 72 -5.22 2.05 2.57
C TRP A 72 -5.36 1.38 3.94
N PHE A 73 -6.58 1.41 4.47
CA PHE A 73 -6.92 0.92 5.80
C PHE A 73 -8.13 -0.01 5.74
N CYS A 74 -8.06 -1.14 6.45
CA CYS A 74 -9.16 -2.11 6.54
C CYS A 74 -10.31 -1.58 7.41
N SER A 75 -11.42 -2.30 7.46
CA SER A 75 -12.58 -1.96 8.32
C SER A 75 -12.23 -1.69 9.79
N ALA A 76 -11.27 -2.43 10.35
CA ALA A 76 -10.81 -2.20 11.72
C ALA A 76 -10.03 -0.89 11.90
N HIS A 77 -9.43 -0.36 10.84
CA HIS A 77 -8.53 0.79 10.89
C HIS A 77 -9.03 2.01 10.09
N MET A 78 -10.12 1.90 9.32
CA MET A 78 -10.60 2.99 8.47
C MET A 78 -11.18 4.15 9.27
N HIS A 79 -11.79 3.86 10.42
CA HIS A 79 -12.45 4.83 11.29
C HIS A 79 -11.48 5.54 12.26
N LEU A 80 -10.23 5.07 12.35
CA LEU A 80 -9.22 5.73 13.15
C LEU A 80 -8.90 7.12 12.59
N GLY A 81 -8.66 8.07 13.48
CA GLY A 81 -8.17 9.39 13.10
C GLY A 81 -6.77 9.32 12.49
N SER A 82 -6.40 10.31 11.68
CA SER A 82 -5.09 10.34 11.03
C SER A 82 -3.93 10.32 12.04
N GLY A 83 -4.11 10.93 13.23
CA GLY A 83 -3.11 10.88 14.31
C GLY A 83 -2.91 9.46 14.88
N GLU A 84 -4.00 8.72 15.11
CA GLU A 84 -3.92 7.33 15.57
C GLU A 84 -3.27 6.42 14.52
N LYS A 85 -3.66 6.60 13.24
CA LYS A 85 -3.06 5.90 12.11
C LYS A 85 -1.56 6.20 12.01
N TYR A 86 -1.15 7.45 12.20
CA TYR A 86 0.27 7.86 12.20
C TYR A 86 1.07 7.10 13.27
N GLU A 87 0.59 7.08 14.52
CA GLU A 87 1.30 6.40 15.61
C GLU A 87 1.42 4.89 15.37
N LEU A 88 0.39 4.25 14.82
CA LEU A 88 0.42 2.83 14.45
C LEU A 88 1.42 2.54 13.33
N LEU A 89 1.46 3.37 12.28
CA LEU A 89 2.43 3.25 11.20
C LEU A 89 3.86 3.45 11.68
N LYS A 90 4.09 4.44 12.56
CA LYS A 90 5.39 4.70 13.18
C LYS A 90 5.85 3.51 14.03
N LYS A 91 4.97 2.96 14.87
CA LYS A 91 5.26 1.77 15.67
C LYS A 91 5.64 0.57 14.81
N ARG A 92 4.87 0.32 13.74
CA ARG A 92 5.15 -0.74 12.77
C ARG A 92 6.52 -0.57 12.12
N HIS A 93 6.86 0.65 11.69
CA HIS A 93 8.16 0.94 11.09
C HIS A 93 9.33 0.64 12.04
N GLN A 94 9.20 1.05 13.31
CA GLN A 94 10.19 0.75 14.35
C GLN A 94 10.34 -0.76 14.59
N GLN A 95 9.24 -1.51 14.60
CA GLN A 95 9.28 -2.97 14.74
C GLN A 95 10.05 -3.64 13.60
N TYR A 96 9.85 -3.20 12.35
CA TYR A 96 10.62 -3.71 11.21
C TYR A 96 12.12 -3.45 11.35
N GLN A 97 12.52 -2.25 11.78
CA GLN A 97 13.92 -1.93 12.00
C GLN A 97 14.56 -2.80 13.09
N GLN A 98 13.85 -3.02 14.20
CA GLN A 98 14.31 -3.87 15.29
C GLN A 98 14.47 -5.34 14.85
N GLN A 99 13.52 -5.88 14.07
CA GLN A 99 13.61 -7.24 13.53
C GLN A 99 14.83 -7.41 12.62
N GLN A 100 15.12 -6.41 11.76
CA GLN A 100 16.30 -6.45 10.89
C GLN A 100 17.61 -6.45 11.68
N GLN A 101 17.70 -5.65 12.75
CA GLN A 101 18.89 -5.64 13.62
C GLN A 101 19.09 -6.98 14.34
N GLN A 102 18.01 -7.60 14.82
CA GLN A 102 18.07 -8.91 15.48
C GLN A 102 18.52 -10.02 14.52
N GLN A 103 18.05 -10.01 13.27
CA GLN A 103 18.47 -10.98 12.26
C GLN A 103 19.96 -10.87 11.91
N GLN A 104 20.52 -9.65 11.91
CA GLN A 104 21.96 -9.44 11.69
C GLN A 104 22.82 -9.99 12.84
N GLN A 105 22.32 -9.95 14.08
CA GLN A 105 23.02 -10.47 15.27
C GLN A 105 22.98 -11.99 15.38
N GLN A 106 22.03 -12.67 14.73
CA GLN A 106 21.92 -14.14 14.75
C GLN A 106 22.77 -14.83 13.67
N HIS A 107 23.30 -14.07 12.71
CA HIS A 107 24.12 -14.58 11.60
C HIS A 107 25.58 -14.09 11.64
N GLY A 108 26.01 -13.46 12.73
CA GLY A 108 27.41 -13.09 13.01
C GLY A 108 27.93 -13.82 14.24
#